data_AF-A0A7X9R7X4-F1
#
_entry.id   AF-A0A7X9R7X4-F1
#
_cell.length_a   1.000
_cell.length_b   1.000
_cell.length_c   1.000
_cell.angle_alpha   90.00
_cell.angle_beta   90.00
_cell.angle_gamma   90.00
#
_symmetry.space_group_name_H-M   'P 1'
#
loop_
_entity.id
_entity.type
_entity.pdbx_description
1 polymer ?
#
loop_
_entity_poly.entity_id
_entity_poly.type
_entity_poly.pdbx_seq_one_letter_code
_entity_poly.pdbx_strand_id
1 'polypeptide(L)' 'MRRVYGVKKLTTYLDSVGYPLTEEQIHQLILNKEIPHLRPIGDIIAFNLEHIDWWISHKKISP' A
#
# COMPACT_ATOMS: atom_id res chain seq x y z
N MET A 1 8.46 6.65 -10.86
CA MET A 1 8.17 6.98 -9.45
C MET A 1 6.82 7.68 -9.26
N ARG A 2 5.73 6.92 -9.33
CA ARG A 2 4.39 7.39 -8.94
C ARG A 2 4.21 7.18 -7.44
N ARG A 3 3.70 8.17 -6.71
CA ARG A 3 3.50 8.08 -5.26
C ARG A 3 2.10 8.50 -4.87
N VAL A 4 1.56 7.85 -3.85
CA VAL A 4 0.33 8.27 -3.17
C VAL A 4 0.61 8.52 -1.70
N TYR A 5 -0.11 9.50 -1.14
CA TYR A 5 0.06 9.93 0.25
C TYR A 5 -1.22 9.64 1.03
N GLY A 6 -1.06 8.93 2.14
CA GLY A 6 -2.15 8.51 3.00
C GLY A 6 -2.86 7.24 2.55
N VAL A 7 -3.44 6.55 3.53
CA VAL A 7 -4.11 5.25 3.36
C VAL A 7 -5.30 5.36 2.40
N LYS A 8 -6.13 6.39 2.52
CA LYS A 8 -7.29 6.61 1.64
C LYS A 8 -6.93 6.64 0.15
N LYS A 9 -5.84 7.33 -0.22
CA LYS A 9 -5.37 7.40 -1.61
C LYS A 9 -4.85 6.04 -2.08
N LEU A 10 -4.21 5.27 -1.19
CA LEU A 10 -3.80 3.91 -1.49
C LEU A 10 -4.99 2.98 -1.69
N THR A 11 -6.04 3.06 -0.87
CA THR A 11 -7.27 2.30 -1.04
C THR A 11 -7.89 2.52 -2.43
N THR A 12 -8.02 3.77 -2.87
CA THR A 12 -8.52 4.08 -4.21
C THR A 12 -7.64 3.49 -5.31
N TYR A 13 -6.31 3.54 -5.14
CA TYR A 13 -5.40 2.93 -6.10
C TYR A 13 -5.56 1.41 -6.17
N LEU A 14 -5.56 0.76 -5.01
CA LEU A 14 -5.68 -0.68 -4.88
C LEU A 14 -6.99 -1.22 -5.48
N ASP A 15 -8.09 -0.50 -5.29
CA ASP A 15 -9.36 -0.77 -5.95
C ASP A 15 -9.24 -0.70 -7.48
N SER A 16 -8.61 0.36 -8.01
CA SER A 16 -8.43 0.56 -9.46
C SER A 16 -7.57 -0.50 -10.16
N VAL A 17 -6.69 -1.20 -9.42
CA VAL A 17 -5.82 -2.26 -9.96
C VAL A 17 -6.33 -3.68 -9.63
N GLY A 18 -7.56 -3.79 -9.11
CA GLY A 18 -8.19 -5.07 -8.82
C GLY A 18 -7.60 -5.81 -7.61
N TYR A 19 -7.14 -5.06 -6.61
CA TYR A 19 -6.68 -5.59 -5.32
C TYR A 19 -7.31 -4.81 -4.15
N PRO A 20 -8.64 -4.78 -4.02
CA PRO A 20 -9.31 -3.92 -3.04
C PRO A 20 -8.95 -4.30 -1.60
N LEU A 21 -8.52 -3.32 -0.80
CA LEU A 21 -8.27 -3.45 0.64
C LEU A 21 -8.97 -2.32 1.39
N THR A 22 -9.54 -2.63 2.56
CA THR A 22 -10.10 -1.59 3.45
C THR A 22 -8.98 -0.77 4.11
N GLU A 23 -9.30 0.45 4.54
CA GLU A 23 -8.32 1.28 5.26
C GLU A 23 -7.78 0.56 6.50
N GLU A 24 -8.65 -0.15 7.24
CA GLU A 24 -8.27 -0.93 8.41
C GLU A 24 -7.30 -2.08 8.08
N GLN A 25 -7.51 -2.81 6.97
CA GLN A 25 -6.56 -3.82 6.52
C GLN A 25 -5.20 -3.21 6.18
N ILE A 26 -5.20 -2.06 5.50
CA ILE A 26 -3.96 -1.35 5.18
C ILE A 26 -3.26 -0.89 6.47
N HIS A 27 -3.99 -0.39 7.46
CA HIS A 27 -3.42 -0.04 8.76
C HIS A 27 -2.78 -1.24 9.46
N GLN A 28 -3.44 -2.41 9.46
CA GLN A 28 -2.85 -3.64 10.00
C GLN A 28 -1.57 -4.04 9.24
N LEU A 29 -1.57 -3.97 7.91
CA LEU A 29 -0.39 -4.27 7.11
C LEU A 29 0.77 -3.29 7.37
N ILE A 30 0.47 -2.02 7.64
CA ILE A 30 1.49 -1.03 8.03
C ILE A 30 2.05 -1.37 9.41
N LEU A 31 1.19 -1.68 10.39
CA LEU A 31 1.58 -2.05 11.74
C LEU A 31 2.48 -3.30 11.75
N ASN A 32 2.10 -4.31 10.96
CA ASN A 32 2.85 -5.55 10.79
C ASN A 32 4.08 -5.41 9.87
N LYS A 33 4.29 -4.24 9.27
CA LYS A 33 5.35 -3.97 8.27
C LYS A 33 5.29 -4.91 7.05
N GLU A 34 4.10 -5.36 6.69
CA GLU A 34 3.87 -6.29 5.58
C GLU A 34 3.66 -5.58 4.25
N ILE A 35 3.28 -4.30 4.25
CA ILE A 35 3.10 -3.49 3.03
C ILE A 35 4.23 -2.46 2.87
N PRO A 36 4.80 -2.28 1.67
CA PRO A 36 5.84 -1.28 1.42
C PRO A 36 5.32 0.14 1.67
N HIS A 37 5.94 0.85 2.60
CA HIS A 37 5.56 2.23 2.93
C HIS A 37 6.79 3.05 3.33
N LEU A 38 6.65 4.37 3.24
CA LEU A 38 7.66 5.35 3.64
C LEU A 38 7.05 6.33 4.65
N ARG A 39 7.85 6.78 5.61
CA ARG A 39 7.50 7.89 6.51
C ARG A 39 8.46 9.06 6.29
N PRO A 40 8.22 9.89 5.26
CA PRO A 40 9.14 10.97 4.89
C PRO A 40 9.24 12.05 5.98
N ILE A 41 8.12 12.46 6.59
CA ILE A 41 8.08 13.52 7.61
C ILE A 41 6.91 13.24 8.57
N GLY A 42 7.20 13.16 9.87
CA GLY A 42 6.19 12.99 10.92
C GLY A 42 5.27 11.79 10.68
N ASP A 43 3.96 12.03 10.77
CA ASP A 43 2.91 11.01 10.60
C ASP A 43 2.46 10.82 9.14
N ILE A 44 3.13 11.47 8.18
CA ILE A 44 2.81 11.30 6.77
C ILE A 44 3.30 9.94 6.30
N ILE A 45 2.38 9.11 5.79
CA ILE A 45 2.70 7.84 5.14
C ILE A 45 2.61 8.02 3.63
N ALA A 46 3.68 7.63 2.94
CA ALA A 46 3.75 7.64 1.48
C ALA A 46 3.97 6.23 0.94
N PHE A 47 3.39 5.94 -0.21
CA PHE A 47 3.50 4.65 -0.89
C PHE A 47 4.06 4.87 -2.29
N ASN A 48 5.15 4.17 -2.62
CA ASN A 48 5.64 4.10 -4.00
C ASN A 48 4.81 3.06 -4.74
N LEU A 49 4.06 3.47 -5.76
CA LEU A 49 3.19 2.57 -6.51
C LEU A 49 3.95 1.46 -7.21
N GLU A 50 5.20 1.69 -7.64
CA GLU A 50 6.04 0.65 -8.24
C GLU A 50 6.34 -0.48 -7.24
N HIS A 51 6.53 -0.14 -5.96
CA HIS A 51 6.74 -1.13 -4.89
C HIS A 51 5.43 -1.80 -4.48
N ILE A 52 4.31 -1.07 -4.52
CA ILE A 52 2.98 -1.64 -4.28
C ILE A 52 2.63 -2.66 -5.37
N ASP A 53 2.82 -2.31 -6.64
CA ASP A 53 2.57 -3.22 -7.77
C ASP A 53 3.38 -4.52 -7.62
N TRP A 54 4.68 -4.38 -7.33
CA TRP A 54 5.54 -5.52 -7.05
C TRP A 54 5.04 -6.36 -5.87
N TRP A 55 4.66 -5.72 -4.77
CA TRP A 55 4.14 -6.40 -3.57
C TRP A 55 2.85 -7.18 -3.84
N ILE A 56 1.91 -6.60 -4.60
CA ILE A 56 0.67 -7.27 -5.04
C ILE A 56 1.02 -8.52 -5.85
N SER A 57 1.93 -8.40 -6.82
CA SER A 57 2.36 -9.53 -7.64
C SER A 57 2.96 -10.65 -6.79
N HIS A 58 3.75 -10.32 -5.76
CA HIS A 58 4.35 -11.33 -4.87
C HIS A 58 3.32 -12.02 -3.98
N LYS A 59 2.33 -11.28 -3.46
CA LYS A 59 1.24 -11.85 -2.66
C LYS A 59 0.35 -12.80 -3.48
N LYS A 60 0.11 -12.53 -4.77
CA LYS A 60 -0.66 -13.42 -5.66
C LYS A 60 0.07 -14.73 -6.00
N ILE A 61 1.39 -14.76 -5.85
CA ILE A 61 2.23 -15.94 -6.16
C ILE A 61 2.40 -16.85 -4.94
N SER A 62 1.97 -16.42 -3.74
CA SER A 62 2.06 -17.26 -2.54
C SER A 62 0.87 -18.25 -2.51
N PRO A 63 1.13 -19.57 -2.54
CA PRO A 63 0.10 -20.61 -2.45
C PRO A 63 -0.57 -20.69 -1.08
#